data_AF-A0A3D0I9B2-F1
#
_entry.id   AF-A0A3D0I9B2-F1
#
_cell.length_a   1.000
_cell.length_b   1.000
_cell.length_c   1.000
_cell.angle_alpha   90.00
_cell.angle_beta   90.00
_cell.angle_gamma   90.00
#
_symmetry.space_group_name_H-M   'P 1'
#
loop_
_entity.id
_entity.type
_entity.pdbx_description
1 polymer ?
#
loop_
_entity_poly.entity_id
_entity_poly.type
_entity_poly.pdbx_seq_one_letter_code
_entity_poly.pdbx_strand_id
1 'polypeptide(L)'
;MMDVFAREALHREWIGVVSGSHLHRDDERLRLVRGLEVRAFPVPRTLLGETLRALNLPGRWSLSAIAVRHHGIDERVDPDRPFEKGDVLLLMGEPQHFSQFTESLRRK
;
A
#
# COMPACT_ATOMS: atom_id res chain seq x y z
N MET A 1 -9.52 -11.82 -17.27
CA MET A 1 -8.06 -11.70 -17.51
C MET A 1 -7.48 -11.18 -16.22
N MET A 2 -6.74 -12.02 -15.49
CA MET A 2 -6.15 -11.70 -14.20
C MET A 2 -4.67 -11.43 -14.41
N ASP A 3 -4.18 -10.26 -14.00
CA ASP A 3 -2.76 -9.95 -13.96
C ASP A 3 -2.27 -10.00 -12.51
N VAL A 4 -1.34 -10.92 -12.26
CA VAL A 4 -0.69 -11.16 -10.97
C VAL A 4 0.65 -10.44 -11.01
N PHE A 5 0.75 -9.26 -10.40
CA PHE A 5 2.03 -8.56 -10.24
C PHE A 5 2.69 -8.96 -8.92
N ALA A 6 3.25 -10.18 -8.90
CA ALA A 6 4.01 -10.73 -7.77
C ALA A 6 5.39 -11.26 -8.22
N ARG A 7 6.11 -10.49 -9.05
CA ARG A 7 7.51 -10.81 -9.37
C ARG A 7 8.42 -9.68 -8.89
N GLU A 8 9.35 -10.09 -8.02
CA GLU A 8 10.58 -9.38 -7.62
C GLU A 8 10.54 -8.52 -6.35
N ALA A 9 9.93 -9.00 -5.25
CA ALA A 9 10.18 -8.38 -3.95
C ALA A 9 11.30 -9.04 -3.15
N LEU A 10 11.36 -10.37 -2.96
CA LEU A 10 12.49 -10.99 -2.24
C LEU A 10 12.67 -12.46 -2.60
N HIS A 11 13.93 -12.86 -2.76
CA HIS A 11 14.46 -14.21 -2.70
C HIS A 11 13.49 -15.30 -2.18
N ARG A 12 13.02 -16.17 -3.09
CA ARG A 12 12.56 -17.55 -2.85
C ARG A 12 11.32 -17.84 -1.97
N GLU A 13 10.47 -16.87 -1.62
CA GLU A 13 9.17 -17.19 -0.99
C GLU A 13 8.02 -16.53 -1.77
N TRP A 14 7.19 -17.38 -2.39
CA TRP A 14 6.01 -16.98 -3.16
C TRP A 14 4.94 -16.39 -2.23
N ILE A 15 4.46 -15.17 -2.51
CA ILE A 15 3.24 -14.62 -1.91
C ILE A 15 2.18 -14.57 -3.02
N GLY A 16 1.23 -15.50 -2.99
CA GLY A 16 0.09 -15.49 -3.90
C GLY A 16 -0.93 -14.45 -3.46
N VAL A 17 -1.28 -13.53 -4.37
CA VAL A 17 -2.45 -12.65 -4.23
C VAL A 17 -3.61 -13.33 -4.94
N VAL A 18 -4.65 -13.70 -4.20
CA VAL A 18 -5.94 -14.13 -4.76
C VAL A 18 -6.92 -12.97 -4.61
N SER A 19 -7.05 -12.12 -5.63
CA SER A 19 -8.19 -11.20 -5.73
C SER A 19 -9.36 -11.95 -6.38
N GLY A 20 -10.14 -12.62 -5.53
CA GLY A 20 -11.49 -13.06 -5.88
C GLY A 20 -12.44 -11.85 -5.84
N SER A 21 -13.06 -11.59 -6.98
CA SER A 21 -14.09 -10.57 -7.22
C SER A 21 -15.23 -10.58 -6.19
N HIS A 22 -15.77 -9.38 -5.91
CA HIS A 22 -16.89 -9.09 -5.02
C HIS A 22 -16.65 -9.44 -3.55
N LEU A 23 -16.15 -8.50 -2.75
CA LEU A 23 -16.52 -8.41 -1.34
C LEU A 23 -16.30 -6.98 -0.82
N HIS A 24 -17.10 -6.67 0.18
CA HIS A 24 -17.33 -5.41 0.85
C HIS A 24 -16.10 -4.56 1.20
N ARG A 25 -16.38 -3.25 1.24
CA ARG A 25 -15.65 -2.21 1.98
C ARG A 25 -15.46 -2.61 3.45
N ASP A 26 -14.42 -3.39 3.76
CA ASP A 26 -13.75 -3.39 5.06
C ASP A 26 -12.43 -4.19 4.96
N ASP A 27 -11.31 -3.46 5.01
CA ASP A 27 -10.02 -3.91 5.57
C ASP A 27 -9.37 -5.18 4.93
N GLU A 28 -8.86 -5.06 3.69
CA GLU A 28 -7.95 -6.05 3.09
C GLU A 28 -6.60 -6.07 3.85
N ARG A 29 -6.48 -6.96 4.85
CA ARG A 29 -5.24 -7.24 5.59
C ARG A 29 -4.71 -8.62 5.26
N LEU A 30 -3.47 -8.68 4.77
CA LEU A 30 -2.74 -9.94 4.60
C LEU A 30 -1.58 -9.99 5.61
N ARG A 31 -1.55 -11.03 6.46
CA ARG A 31 -0.41 -11.31 7.35
C ARG A 31 0.60 -12.21 6.64
N LEU A 32 1.84 -11.78 6.61
CA LEU A 32 2.98 -12.52 6.09
C LEU A 32 3.64 -13.34 7.21
N VAL A 33 4.30 -14.44 6.84
CA VAL A 33 4.89 -15.46 7.72
C VAL A 33 5.95 -14.89 8.70
N ARG A 34 6.38 -13.63 8.50
CA ARG A 34 7.38 -12.93 9.34
C ARG A 34 6.80 -11.84 10.25
N GLY A 35 5.50 -11.84 10.51
CA GLY A 35 4.86 -10.81 11.35
C GLY A 35 4.66 -9.45 10.66
N LEU A 36 4.92 -9.37 9.36
CA LEU A 36 4.64 -8.21 8.52
C LEU A 36 3.21 -8.29 8.00
N GLU A 37 2.56 -7.14 7.86
CA GLU A 37 1.24 -7.00 7.27
C GLU A 37 1.32 -6.17 5.98
N VAL A 38 0.48 -6.52 5.01
CA VAL A 38 0.15 -5.66 3.87
C VAL A 38 -1.25 -5.11 4.09
N ARG A 39 -1.40 -3.79 3.94
CA ARG A 39 -2.68 -3.09 4.07
C ARG A 39 -2.88 -2.12 2.91
N ALA A 40 -4.12 -2.09 2.41
CA ALA A 40 -4.56 -1.10 1.44
C ALA A 40 -5.00 0.20 2.13
N PHE A 41 -4.46 1.33 1.70
CA PHE A 41 -4.73 2.66 2.23
C PHE A 41 -5.23 3.60 1.14
N PRO A 42 -6.52 3.97 1.13
CA PRO A 42 -7.03 4.99 0.22
C PRO A 42 -6.29 6.31 0.45
N VAL A 43 -5.79 6.93 -0.62
CA VAL A 43 -5.12 8.22 -0.49
C VAL A 43 -6.16 9.27 -0.08
N PRO A 44 -6.02 9.91 1.09
CA PRO A 44 -6.94 10.97 1.52
C PRO A 44 -6.74 12.22 0.68
N ARG A 45 -7.77 13.08 0.64
CA ARG A 45 -7.73 14.33 -0.12
C ARG A 45 -6.57 15.25 0.25
N THR A 46 -6.11 15.18 1.49
CA THR A 46 -4.98 15.97 2.02
C THR A 46 -3.62 15.58 1.45
N LEU A 47 -3.52 14.42 0.79
CA LEU A 47 -2.31 13.92 0.13
C LEU A 47 -2.38 13.98 -1.39
N LEU A 48 -3.47 14.52 -1.98
CA LEU A 48 -3.55 14.66 -3.44
C LEU A 48 -2.50 15.65 -3.94
N GLY A 49 -1.79 15.28 -5.00
CA GLY A 49 -0.67 16.05 -5.53
C GLY A 49 0.65 15.88 -4.77
N GLU A 50 0.66 15.24 -3.59
CA GLU A 50 1.90 14.83 -2.91
C GLU A 50 2.49 13.59 -3.59
N THR A 51 3.79 13.35 -3.36
CA THR A 51 4.46 12.15 -3.91
C THR A 51 4.86 11.19 -2.80
N LEU A 52 5.14 9.94 -3.19
CA LEU A 52 5.65 8.93 -2.28
C LEU A 52 7.02 9.31 -1.71
N ARG A 53 7.86 9.98 -2.51
CA ARG A 53 9.13 10.56 -2.06
C ARG A 53 8.91 11.63 -0.99
N ALA A 54 7.94 12.52 -1.17
CA ALA A 54 7.63 13.57 -0.19
C ALA A 54 7.08 13.01 1.12
N LEU A 55 6.29 11.92 1.05
CA LEU A 55 5.83 11.19 2.24
C LEU A 55 6.98 10.57 3.04
N ASN A 56 8.06 10.13 2.36
CA ASN A 56 9.22 9.47 2.97
C ASN A 56 8.81 8.35 3.95
N LEU A 57 7.95 7.44 3.49
CA LEU A 57 7.35 6.38 4.32
C LEU A 57 8.38 5.56 5.11
N PRO A 58 9.51 5.10 4.52
CA PRO A 58 10.50 4.33 5.27
C PRO A 58 11.17 5.16 6.36
N GLY A 59 11.46 6.44 6.09
CA GLY A 59 12.15 7.32 7.02
C GLY A 59 11.26 7.86 8.15
N ARG A 60 9.94 7.88 7.97
CA ARG A 60 8.99 8.42 8.97
C ARG A 60 8.24 7.36 9.75
N TRP A 61 7.90 6.24 9.12
CA TRP A 61 7.03 5.23 9.71
C TRP A 61 7.53 3.80 9.52
N SER A 62 8.74 3.57 8.99
CA SER A 62 9.25 2.22 8.71
C SER A 62 8.25 1.37 7.88
N LEU A 63 7.48 2.04 7.03
CA LEU A 63 6.53 1.42 6.09
C LEU A 63 7.10 1.50 4.67
N SER A 64 6.80 0.48 3.86
CA SER A 64 7.19 0.44 2.46
C SER A 64 5.96 0.36 1.57
N ALA A 65 5.85 1.23 0.57
CA ALA A 65 4.86 1.02 -0.48
C ALA A 65 5.36 -0.06 -1.45
N ILE A 66 4.49 -1.02 -1.75
CA ILE A 66 4.80 -2.13 -2.65
C ILE A 66 4.06 -2.04 -3.98
N ALA A 67 2.92 -1.35 -4.00
CA ALA A 67 2.16 -1.03 -5.21
C ALA A 67 1.27 0.20 -4.97
N VAL A 68 0.86 0.84 -6.07
CA VAL A 68 -0.20 1.84 -6.09
C VAL A 68 -1.33 1.30 -6.95
N ARG A 69 -2.53 1.18 -6.39
CA ARG A 69 -3.72 0.86 -7.17
C ARG A 69 -4.29 2.15 -7.72
N HIS A 70 -4.20 2.34 -9.03
CA HIS A 70 -4.72 3.50 -9.74
C HIS A 70 -5.80 3.02 -10.73
N HIS A 71 -6.98 3.63 -10.68
CA HIS A 71 -8.15 3.22 -11.48
C HIS A 71 -8.48 1.71 -11.41
N GLY A 72 -8.23 1.09 -10.26
CA GLY A 72 -8.48 -0.35 -10.03
C GLY A 72 -7.39 -1.29 -10.54
N ILE A 73 -6.28 -0.76 -11.07
CA ILE A 73 -5.14 -1.53 -11.56
C ILE A 73 -3.97 -1.35 -10.59
N ASP A 74 -3.36 -2.45 -10.16
CA ASP A 74 -2.16 -2.42 -9.33
C ASP A 74 -0.93 -2.12 -10.20
N GLU A 75 -0.34 -0.95 -9.98
CA GLU A 75 0.83 -0.45 -10.70
C GLU A 75 2.09 -0.50 -9.81
N ARG A 76 3.25 -0.56 -10.47
CA ARG A 76 4.53 -0.42 -9.79
C ARG A 76 4.63 0.98 -9.17
N VAL A 77 5.23 1.05 -7.99
CA VAL A 77 5.44 2.31 -7.28
C VAL A 77 6.43 3.20 -8.05
N ASP A 78 5.95 4.37 -8.48
CA ASP A 78 6.78 5.50 -8.91
C ASP A 78 6.87 6.51 -7.75
N PRO A 79 8.06 6.75 -7.17
CA PRO A 79 8.21 7.64 -6.02
C PRO A 79 7.99 9.12 -6.34
N ASP A 80 8.09 9.52 -7.61
CA ASP A 80 7.99 10.91 -8.06
C ASP A 80 6.61 11.24 -8.63
N ARG A 81 5.77 10.23 -8.86
CA ARG A 81 4.38 10.42 -9.30
C ARG A 81 3.55 11.08 -8.19
N PRO A 82 2.84 12.19 -8.48
CA PRO A 82 1.86 12.76 -7.57
C PRO A 82 0.65 11.85 -7.39
N PHE A 83 0.10 11.77 -6.18
CA PHE A 83 -1.10 11.00 -5.93
C PHE A 83 -2.34 11.65 -6.54
N GLU A 84 -3.19 10.80 -7.08
CA GLU A 84 -4.43 11.17 -7.73
C GLU A 84 -5.66 10.71 -6.93
N LYS A 85 -6.81 11.30 -7.25
CA LYS A 85 -8.05 10.97 -6.55
C LYS A 85 -8.47 9.55 -6.90
N GLY A 86 -8.64 8.73 -5.86
CA GLY A 86 -9.04 7.33 -6.01
C GLY A 86 -7.87 6.35 -5.96
N ASP A 87 -6.64 6.86 -5.87
CA ASP A 87 -5.47 6.03 -5.63
C ASP A 87 -5.57 5.31 -4.28
N VAL A 88 -5.05 4.09 -4.25
CA VAL A 88 -4.90 3.30 -3.03
C VAL A 88 -3.46 2.82 -2.94
N LEU A 89 -2.81 3.14 -1.82
CA LEU A 89 -1.47 2.68 -1.51
C LEU A 89 -1.51 1.28 -0.90
N LEU A 90 -0.78 0.33 -1.47
CA LEU A 90 -0.51 -0.94 -0.81
C LEU A 90 0.78 -0.80 -0.02
N LEU A 91 0.67 -0.83 1.31
CA LEU A 91 1.76 -0.62 2.24
C LEU A 91 2.09 -1.91 2.99
N MET A 92 3.37 -2.20 3.13
CA MET A 92 3.92 -3.31 3.91
C MET A 92 4.68 -2.78 5.12
N GLY A 93 4.50 -3.43 6.28
CA GLY A 93 5.28 -3.15 7.48
C GLY A 93 4.79 -3.93 8.70
N GLU A 94 5.31 -3.60 9.88
CA GLU A 94 4.83 -4.18 11.15
C GLU A 94 3.49 -3.55 11.57
N PRO A 95 2.58 -4.32 12.20
CA PRO A 95 1.25 -3.84 12.61
C PRO A 95 1.27 -2.52 13.40
N GLN A 96 2.27 -2.32 14.26
CA GLN A 96 2.42 -1.14 15.11
C GLN A 96 2.67 0.16 14.31
N HIS A 97 3.31 0.08 13.15
CA HIS A 97 3.65 1.24 12.33
C HIS A 97 2.42 1.78 11.56
N PHE A 98 1.47 0.90 11.21
CA PHE A 98 0.23 1.32 10.55
C PHE A 98 -0.66 2.20 11.44
N SER A 99 -0.70 1.91 12.74
CA SER A 99 -1.43 2.75 13.70
C SER A 99 -0.85 4.16 13.77
N GLN A 100 0.48 4.28 13.82
CA GLN A 100 1.16 5.58 13.84
C GLN A 100 0.93 6.38 12.55
N PHE A 101 1.00 5.71 11.40
CA PHE A 101 0.72 6.32 10.11
C PHE A 101 -0.71 6.86 10.04
N THR A 102 -1.70 6.05 10.39
CA THR A 102 -3.12 6.42 10.32
C THR A 102 -3.44 7.62 11.24
N GLU A 103 -2.90 7.61 12.46
CA GLU A 103 -3.06 8.72 13.40
C GLU A 103 -2.39 10.01 12.92
N SER A 104 -1.24 9.91 12.23
CA SER A 104 -0.57 11.08 11.65
C SER A 104 -1.37 11.74 10.52
N LEU A 105 -2.09 10.94 9.72
CA LEU A 105 -2.95 11.44 8.64
C LEU A 105 -4.21 12.12 9.17
N ARG A 106 -4.70 11.73 10.36
CA ARG A 106 -5.87 12.34 11.00
C ARG A 106 -5.60 13.74 11.57
N ARG A 107 -4.34 14.08 11.83
CA ARG A 107 -3.92 15.36 12.42
C ARG A 107 -3.55 16.43 11.39
N LYS A 108 -3.50 16.09 10.10
CA LYS A 108 -3.23 16.99 8.98
C LYS A 108 -4.53 17.47 8.35
#